data_AF-A0A2V9D6E6-F1
#
_entry.id   AF-A0A2V9D6E6-F1
#
_cell.length_a   1.000
_cell.length_b   1.000
_cell.length_c   1.000
_cell.angle_alpha   90.00
_cell.angle_beta   90.00
_cell.angle_gamma   90.00
#
_symmetry.space_group_name_H-M   'P 1'
#
loop_
_entity.id
_entity.type
_entity.pdbx_description
1 polymer ?
#
loop_
_entity_poly.entity_id
_entity_poly.type
_entity_poly.pdbx_seq_one_letter_code
_entity_poly.pdbx_strand_id
1 'polypeptide(L)'
;MRVIVTRDTQESCSAAVGPERLDLKEDPGAVARIDLARQYPSLGGFLLNLNAEESPFATFGCKVWASTEGAGAEPSEFASRIDLIVSRGAEEPDEAQYDDLARRLAELLEREPGDALRVELQVSPAQLARGQQGFCLRLLLFARGAGEKQAQVRWSLGLARVQQALLFLARAIRQNR
;
A
#
# COMPACT_ATOMS: atom_id res chain seq x y z
N MET A 1 14.89 -6.76 1.27
CA MET A 1 13.42 -6.80 1.36
C MET A 1 12.96 -7.91 0.46
N ARG A 2 12.33 -8.93 1.03
CA ARG A 2 11.73 -10.02 0.25
C ARG A 2 10.42 -9.53 -0.33
N VAL A 3 10.19 -9.71 -1.62
CA VAL A 3 8.91 -9.39 -2.26
C VAL A 3 8.25 -10.69 -2.71
N ILE A 4 6.93 -10.75 -2.56
CA ILE A 4 6.10 -11.85 -3.03
C ILE A 4 4.98 -11.21 -3.86
N VAL A 5 4.83 -11.63 -5.11
CA VAL A 5 3.72 -11.19 -5.96
C VAL A 5 2.75 -12.35 -6.06
N THR A 6 1.51 -12.14 -5.59
CA THR A 6 0.43 -13.11 -5.68
C THR A 6 -0.75 -12.52 -6.42
N ARG A 7 -1.55 -13.42 -6.99
CA ARG A 7 -2.85 -13.07 -7.56
C ARG A 7 -3.91 -13.61 -6.63
N ASP A 8 -4.89 -12.77 -6.30
CA ASP A 8 -6.07 -13.20 -5.57
C ASP A 8 -7.30 -12.99 -6.44
N THR A 9 -7.85 -14.09 -6.95
CA THR A 9 -9.05 -14.10 -7.80
C THR A 9 -10.32 -14.31 -7.00
N GLN A 10 -10.24 -14.54 -5.68
CA GLN A 10 -11.39 -14.88 -4.83
C GLN A 10 -11.74 -13.78 -3.82
N GLU A 11 -10.77 -13.01 -3.32
CA GLU A 11 -11.06 -11.85 -2.49
C GLU A 11 -11.23 -10.58 -3.34
N SER A 12 -12.46 -10.08 -3.47
CA SER A 12 -12.64 -8.73 -4.00
C SER A 12 -12.24 -7.68 -2.94
N CYS A 13 -11.44 -6.69 -3.32
CA CYS A 13 -11.36 -5.40 -2.63
C CYS A 13 -12.77 -4.78 -2.60
N SER A 14 -13.53 -5.10 -1.56
CA SER A 14 -14.84 -4.49 -1.28
C SER A 14 -14.63 -3.29 -0.37
N ALA A 15 -15.20 -2.15 -0.75
CA ALA A 15 -15.47 -1.09 0.21
C ALA A 15 -16.47 -1.66 1.22
N ALA A 16 -15.98 -2.10 2.39
CA ALA A 16 -16.86 -2.46 3.49
C ALA A 16 -17.82 -1.29 3.75
N VAL A 17 -19.11 -1.60 3.90
CA VAL A 17 -20.17 -0.65 4.26
C VAL A 17 -19.90 -0.15 5.69
N GLY A 18 -19.12 0.92 5.81
CA GLY A 18 -18.64 1.58 7.03
C GLY A 18 -18.15 3.00 6.69
N PRO A 19 -18.01 3.91 7.68
CA PRO A 19 -18.34 5.34 7.54
C PRO A 19 -17.53 6.06 6.45
N GLU A 20 -18.22 7.01 5.80
CA GLU A 20 -17.75 8.06 4.90
C GLU A 20 -16.35 7.83 4.29
N ARG A 21 -16.32 7.21 3.10
CA ARG A 21 -15.11 7.05 2.30
C ARG A 21 -14.46 8.42 2.10
N LEU A 22 -13.26 8.58 2.65
CA LEU A 22 -12.46 9.78 2.47
C LEU A 22 -11.77 9.68 1.11
N ASP A 23 -12.18 10.52 0.16
CA ASP A 23 -11.41 10.71 -1.06
C ASP A 23 -10.21 11.61 -0.75
N LEU A 24 -9.08 10.98 -0.43
CA LEU A 24 -7.85 11.70 -0.09
C LEU A 24 -7.24 12.46 -1.27
N LYS A 25 -7.73 12.21 -2.49
CA LYS A 25 -7.28 12.90 -3.69
C LYS A 25 -8.06 14.18 -3.93
N GLU A 26 -9.37 14.18 -3.63
CA GLU A 26 -10.20 15.39 -3.63
C GLU A 26 -10.02 16.24 -2.36
N ASP A 27 -9.82 15.62 -1.19
CA ASP A 27 -9.55 16.28 0.10
C ASP A 27 -8.32 15.67 0.80
N PRO A 28 -7.09 16.12 0.47
CA PRO A 28 -5.89 15.67 1.16
C PRO A 28 -5.88 15.97 2.67
N GLY A 29 -6.62 17.00 3.12
CA GLY A 29 -6.76 17.36 4.52
C GLY A 29 -7.48 16.28 5.34
N ALA A 30 -8.29 15.44 4.69
CA ALA A 30 -8.98 14.33 5.31
C ALA A 30 -8.04 13.28 5.91
N VAL A 31 -6.75 13.23 5.53
CA VAL A 31 -5.75 12.38 6.20
C VAL A 31 -5.70 12.63 7.70
N ALA A 32 -5.91 13.87 8.16
CA ALA A 32 -5.92 14.21 9.58
C ALA A 32 -7.10 13.57 10.34
N ARG A 33 -8.14 13.11 9.64
CA ARG A 33 -9.30 12.40 10.22
C ARG A 33 -9.05 10.90 10.37
N ILE A 34 -7.96 10.37 9.82
CA ILE A 34 -7.62 8.95 9.90
C ILE A 34 -6.79 8.70 11.16
N ASP A 35 -7.36 7.97 12.12
CA ASP A 35 -6.69 7.63 13.40
C ASP A 35 -5.32 7.00 13.19
N LEU A 36 -5.21 6.05 12.26
CA LEU A 36 -3.95 5.39 11.92
C LEU A 36 -2.89 6.37 11.39
N ALA A 37 -3.28 7.38 10.60
CA ALA A 37 -2.36 8.38 10.09
C ALA A 37 -1.87 9.33 11.19
N ARG A 38 -2.72 9.62 12.18
CA ARG A 38 -2.33 10.39 13.38
C ARG A 38 -1.42 9.59 14.30
N GLN A 39 -1.70 8.30 14.49
CA GLN A 39 -0.92 7.40 15.32
C GLN A 39 0.45 7.08 14.71
N TYR A 40 0.52 6.96 13.39
CA TYR A 40 1.72 6.61 12.64
C TYR A 40 2.04 7.68 11.58
N PRO A 41 2.84 8.71 11.92
CA PRO A 41 3.14 9.81 11.00
C PRO A 41 3.78 9.39 9.67
N SER A 42 4.54 8.29 9.67
CA SER A 42 5.09 7.68 8.45
C SER A 42 3.99 7.22 7.49
N LEU A 43 2.88 6.67 8.00
CA LEU A 43 1.70 6.33 7.21
C LEU A 43 0.96 7.58 6.74
N GLY A 44 0.81 8.59 7.60
CA GLY A 44 0.20 9.86 7.20
C GLY A 44 0.93 10.50 6.01
N GLY A 45 2.27 10.58 6.09
CA GLY A 45 3.11 11.06 4.99
C GLY A 45 2.97 10.20 3.73
N PHE A 46 2.92 8.87 3.88
CA PHE A 46 2.72 7.95 2.77
C PHE A 46 1.39 8.18 2.04
N LEU A 47 0.29 8.28 2.78
CA LEU A 47 -1.04 8.53 2.22
C LEU A 47 -1.09 9.88 1.51
N LEU A 48 -0.52 10.94 2.09
CA LEU A 48 -0.47 12.27 1.46
C LEU A 48 0.30 12.23 0.12
N ASN A 49 1.47 11.57 0.08
CA ASN A 49 2.27 11.50 -1.14
C ASN A 49 1.58 10.69 -2.25
N LEU A 50 0.92 9.58 -1.91
CA LEU A 50 0.26 8.74 -2.92
C LEU A 50 -1.04 9.35 -3.45
N ASN A 51 -1.72 10.19 -2.68
CA ASN A 51 -2.94 10.88 -3.10
C ASN A 51 -2.69 12.32 -3.57
N ALA A 52 -1.43 12.75 -3.68
CA ALA A 52 -1.10 14.04 -4.27
C ALA A 52 -1.65 14.17 -5.69
N GLU A 53 -1.95 15.39 -6.12
CA GLU A 53 -2.55 15.68 -7.42
C GLU A 53 -1.75 15.07 -8.59
N GLU A 54 -0.41 15.13 -8.53
CA GLU A 54 0.44 14.59 -9.60
C GLU A 54 0.66 13.07 -9.50
N SER A 55 0.20 12.42 -8.43
CA SER A 55 0.29 10.98 -8.28
C SER A 55 -0.78 10.28 -9.13
N PRO A 56 -0.43 9.27 -9.94
CA PRO A 56 -1.43 8.46 -10.63
C PRO A 56 -2.15 7.50 -9.68
N PHE A 57 -1.70 7.37 -8.43
CA PHE A 57 -2.31 6.49 -7.45
C PHE A 57 -3.43 7.20 -6.69
N ALA A 58 -4.31 6.41 -6.11
CA ALA A 58 -5.17 6.81 -5.01
C ALA A 58 -5.28 5.62 -4.04
N THR A 59 -5.46 5.91 -2.76
CA THR A 59 -5.59 4.87 -1.73
C THR A 59 -7.06 4.55 -1.48
N PHE A 60 -7.39 3.27 -1.52
CA PHE A 60 -8.73 2.74 -1.34
C PHE A 60 -9.00 2.23 0.08
N GLY A 61 -7.94 1.87 0.82
CA GLY A 61 -8.04 1.40 2.19
C GLY A 61 -6.67 1.31 2.85
N CYS A 62 -6.64 1.44 4.18
CA CYS A 62 -5.43 1.18 4.94
C CYS A 62 -5.76 0.48 6.27
N LYS A 63 -4.86 -0.39 6.71
CA LYS A 63 -4.91 -1.05 8.02
C LYS A 63 -3.49 -1.22 8.55
N VAL A 64 -3.33 -1.10 9.86
CA VAL A 64 -2.08 -1.41 10.56
C VAL A 64 -2.39 -2.39 11.68
N TRP A 65 -1.52 -3.36 11.92
CA TRP A 65 -1.60 -4.28 13.05
C TRP A 65 -0.21 -4.70 13.49
N ALA A 66 -0.11 -5.06 14.77
CA ALA A 66 1.06 -5.74 15.31
C ALA A 66 0.66 -7.17 15.68
N SER A 67 1.57 -8.11 15.47
CA SER A 67 1.47 -9.47 15.98
C SER A 67 2.70 -9.77 16.84
N THR A 68 2.43 -10.18 18.08
CA THR A 68 3.42 -10.84 18.93
C THR A 68 3.22 -12.34 18.78
N GLU A 69 4.15 -13.03 18.12
CA GLU A 69 4.18 -14.48 18.15
C GLU A 69 4.68 -14.94 19.53
N GLY A 70 3.74 -15.17 20.46
CA GLY A 70 3.97 -15.89 21.72
C GLY A 70 4.71 -15.15 22.83
N ALA A 71 4.60 -15.69 24.05
CA ALA A 71 5.33 -15.22 25.23
C ALA A 71 6.77 -15.79 25.20
N GLY A 72 7.67 -15.12 24.49
CA GLY A 72 9.08 -15.52 24.35
C GLY A 72 9.92 -14.44 23.66
N ALA A 73 11.24 -14.64 23.59
CA ALA A 73 12.21 -13.78 22.90
C ALA A 73 12.11 -13.84 21.36
N GLU A 74 10.92 -14.13 20.85
CA GLU A 74 10.64 -14.27 19.42
C GLU A 74 10.44 -12.89 18.78
N PRO A 75 10.80 -12.73 17.49
CA PRO A 75 10.70 -11.44 16.83
C PRO A 75 9.24 -11.00 16.73
N SER A 76 8.94 -9.80 17.23
CA SER A 76 7.65 -9.16 17.01
C SER A 76 7.52 -8.73 15.55
N GLU A 77 6.31 -8.81 15.01
CA GLU A 77 5.99 -8.37 13.65
C GLU A 77 5.04 -7.17 13.69
N PHE A 78 5.34 -6.16 12.87
CA PHE A 78 4.52 -4.99 12.68
C PHE A 78 4.19 -4.87 11.19
N ALA A 79 2.91 -4.69 10.88
CA ALA A 79 2.43 -4.84 9.52
C ALA A 79 1.37 -3.82 9.13
N SER A 80 1.27 -3.58 7.82
CA SER A 80 0.24 -2.74 7.23
C SER A 80 -0.28 -3.30 5.92
N ARG A 81 -1.55 -3.02 5.63
CA ARG A 81 -2.18 -3.21 4.33
C ARG A 81 -2.51 -1.83 3.78
N ILE A 82 -2.14 -1.57 2.53
CA ILE A 82 -2.60 -0.42 1.77
C ILE A 82 -3.18 -0.92 0.46
N ASP A 83 -4.43 -0.59 0.19
CA ASP A 83 -5.11 -0.92 -1.06
C ASP A 83 -4.97 0.29 -2.00
N LEU A 84 -4.39 0.10 -3.19
CA LEU A 84 -4.09 1.15 -4.17
C LEU A 84 -4.92 0.95 -5.43
N ILE A 85 -5.40 2.06 -5.99
CA ILE A 85 -5.98 2.11 -7.33
C ILE A 85 -5.17 3.09 -8.17
N VAL A 86 -5.09 2.84 -9.47
CA VAL A 86 -4.47 3.74 -10.44
C VAL A 86 -5.58 4.56 -11.10
N SER A 87 -5.63 5.85 -10.81
CA SER A 87 -6.55 6.79 -11.44
C SER A 87 -5.94 7.32 -12.74
N ARG A 88 -6.23 6.66 -13.87
CA ARG A 88 -5.67 6.99 -15.18
C ARG A 88 -6.69 7.62 -16.14
N GLY A 89 -6.92 8.93 -16.02
CA GLY A 89 -7.70 9.66 -17.04
C GLY A 89 -9.05 8.99 -17.34
N ALA A 90 -9.39 8.82 -18.62
CA ALA A 90 -10.68 8.29 -19.04
C ALA A 90 -10.79 6.75 -19.06
N GLU A 91 -9.66 6.02 -19.00
CA GLU A 91 -9.65 4.56 -19.11
C GLU A 91 -9.19 3.93 -17.79
N GLU A 92 -10.04 3.07 -17.22
CA GLU A 92 -9.66 2.30 -16.03
C GLU A 92 -8.59 1.26 -16.40
N PRO A 93 -7.50 1.16 -15.61
CA PRO A 93 -6.46 0.19 -15.87
C PRO A 93 -6.99 -1.24 -15.75
N ASP A 94 -6.64 -2.07 -16.73
CA ASP A 94 -6.96 -3.49 -16.72
C ASP A 94 -6.04 -4.29 -15.78
N GLU A 95 -6.38 -5.57 -15.58
CA GLU A 95 -5.60 -6.48 -14.73
C GLU A 95 -4.13 -6.58 -15.16
N ALA A 96 -3.86 -6.61 -16.47
CA ALA A 96 -2.51 -6.75 -17.01
C ALA A 96 -1.63 -5.53 -16.68
N GLN A 97 -2.23 -4.34 -16.64
CA GLN A 97 -1.54 -3.13 -16.20
C GLN A 97 -1.22 -3.15 -14.69
N TYR A 98 -2.10 -3.72 -13.86
CA TYR A 98 -1.81 -3.93 -12.43
C TYR A 98 -0.74 -5.00 -12.20
N ASP A 99 -0.73 -6.07 -13.00
CA ASP A 99 0.32 -7.09 -12.97
C ASP A 99 1.69 -6.52 -13.37
N ASP A 100 1.78 -5.70 -14.42
CA ASP A 100 3.02 -5.01 -14.81
C ASP A 100 3.49 -4.05 -13.69
N LEU A 101 2.57 -3.30 -13.09
CA LEU A 101 2.86 -2.43 -11.96
C LEU A 101 3.43 -3.21 -10.77
N ALA A 102 2.79 -4.33 -10.39
CA ALA A 102 3.24 -5.17 -9.28
C ALA A 102 4.63 -5.76 -9.54
N ARG A 103 4.88 -6.25 -10.76
CA ARG A 103 6.20 -6.75 -11.18
C ARG A 103 7.26 -5.67 -11.10
N ARG A 104 7.03 -4.50 -11.70
CA ARG A 104 7.98 -3.37 -11.68
C ARG A 104 8.25 -2.87 -10.26
N LEU A 105 7.24 -2.88 -9.40
CA LEU A 105 7.41 -2.54 -7.99
C LEU A 105 8.27 -3.57 -7.26
N ALA A 106 8.07 -4.86 -7.51
CA ALA A 106 8.92 -5.92 -6.97
C ALA A 106 10.39 -5.74 -7.38
N GLU A 107 10.65 -5.50 -8.67
CA GLU A 107 12.01 -5.27 -9.21
C GLU A 107 12.73 -4.08 -8.57
N LEU A 108 12.01 -3.06 -8.11
CA LEU A 108 12.59 -1.91 -7.40
C LEU A 108 12.88 -2.24 -5.93
N LEU A 109 12.02 -3.02 -5.29
CA LEU A 109 12.10 -3.33 -3.86
C LEU A 109 13.07 -4.47 -3.54
N GLU A 110 13.27 -5.42 -4.45
CA GLU A 110 14.19 -6.56 -4.28
C GLU A 110 15.68 -6.18 -4.38
N ARG A 111 16.01 -4.95 -4.79
CA ARG A 111 17.40 -4.50 -5.01
C ARG A 111 18.27 -4.50 -3.76
N GLU A 112 17.67 -4.57 -2.56
CA GLU A 112 18.42 -4.68 -1.31
C GLU A 112 18.17 -6.01 -0.61
N PRO A 113 19.21 -6.83 -0.33
CA PRO A 113 19.05 -8.06 0.42
C PRO A 113 18.65 -7.79 1.88
N GLY A 114 17.82 -8.65 2.45
CA GLY A 114 17.48 -8.63 3.88
C GLY A 114 16.09 -9.17 4.20
N ASP A 115 16.01 -9.92 5.29
CA ASP A 115 14.82 -10.68 5.73
C ASP A 115 13.95 -9.94 6.75
N ALA A 116 14.39 -8.78 7.22
CA ALA A 116 13.67 -7.99 8.22
C ALA A 116 12.40 -7.32 7.66
N LEU A 117 12.25 -7.26 6.33
CA LEU A 117 11.12 -6.66 5.62
C LEU A 117 10.61 -7.64 4.56
N ARG A 118 9.30 -7.91 4.60
CA ARG A 118 8.56 -8.65 3.57
C ARG A 118 7.50 -7.74 2.98
N VAL A 119 7.39 -7.72 1.66
CA VAL A 119 6.29 -7.08 0.94
C VAL A 119 5.54 -8.15 0.17
N GLU A 120 4.21 -8.12 0.26
CA GLU A 120 3.33 -8.93 -0.58
C GLU A 120 2.48 -7.99 -1.43
N LEU A 121 2.48 -8.25 -2.73
CA LEU A 121 1.74 -7.49 -3.73
C LEU A 121 0.64 -8.39 -4.29
N GLN A 122 -0.60 -7.98 -4.12
CA GLN A 122 -1.78 -8.73 -4.51
C GLN A 122 -2.62 -7.91 -5.49
N VAL A 123 -2.80 -8.42 -6.70
CA VAL A 123 -3.76 -7.86 -7.66
C VAL A 123 -5.08 -8.59 -7.45
N SER A 124 -6.16 -7.83 -7.27
CA SER A 124 -7.50 -8.40 -7.07
C SER A 124 -8.60 -7.50 -7.64
N PRO A 125 -9.77 -8.06 -8.01
CA PRO A 125 -10.93 -7.27 -8.41
C PRO A 125 -11.38 -6.31 -7.30
N ALA A 126 -11.85 -5.11 -7.66
CA ALA A 126 -12.29 -4.09 -6.73
C ALA A 126 -13.62 -3.45 -7.16
N GLN A 127 -14.48 -3.13 -6.19
CA GLN A 127 -15.61 -2.23 -6.42
C GLN A 127 -15.17 -0.79 -6.16
N LEU A 128 -15.04 -0.02 -7.24
CA LEU A 128 -14.65 1.38 -7.21
C LEU A 128 -15.86 2.27 -6.87
N ALA A 129 -15.62 3.59 -6.82
CA ALA A 129 -16.70 4.54 -6.57
C ALA A 129 -17.83 4.38 -7.60
N ARG A 130 -19.07 4.68 -7.22
CA ARG A 130 -20.25 4.61 -8.11
C ARG A 130 -20.56 3.21 -8.66
N GLY A 131 -20.04 2.15 -8.03
CA GLY A 131 -20.33 0.76 -8.40
C GLY A 131 -19.57 0.25 -9.62
N GLN A 132 -18.57 0.98 -10.10
CA GLN A 132 -17.69 0.53 -11.18
C GLN A 132 -16.85 -0.66 -10.70
N GLN A 133 -16.68 -1.66 -11.57
CA GLN A 133 -15.78 -2.78 -11.33
C GLN A 133 -14.42 -2.47 -11.95
N GLY A 134 -13.36 -2.67 -11.18
CA GLY A 134 -11.98 -2.55 -11.64
C GLY A 134 -11.06 -3.45 -10.86
N PHE A 135 -9.80 -3.05 -10.73
CA PHE A 135 -8.79 -3.79 -9.96
C PHE A 135 -8.13 -2.88 -8.92
N CYS A 136 -7.62 -3.49 -7.85
CA CYS A 136 -6.77 -2.85 -6.86
C CYS A 136 -5.41 -3.57 -6.79
N LEU A 137 -4.36 -2.83 -6.47
CA LEU A 137 -3.10 -3.40 -5.97
C LEU A 137 -3.11 -3.30 -4.45
N ARG A 138 -3.26 -4.42 -3.77
CA ARG A 138 -3.09 -4.53 -2.33
C ARG A 138 -1.62 -4.74 -2.00
N LEU A 139 -1.09 -3.85 -1.18
CA LEU A 139 0.27 -3.88 -0.68
C LEU A 139 0.26 -4.24 0.81
N LEU A 140 0.82 -5.39 1.14
CA LEU A 140 1.07 -5.81 2.50
C LEU A 140 2.55 -5.60 2.81
N LEU A 141 2.87 -4.85 3.86
CA LEU A 141 4.23 -4.65 4.33
C LEU A 141 4.34 -5.23 5.73
N PHE A 142 5.29 -6.13 5.93
CA PHE A 142 5.60 -6.75 7.21
C PHE A 142 7.03 -6.41 7.59
N ALA A 143 7.23 -6.05 8.86
CA ALA A 143 8.55 -5.80 9.42
C ALA A 143 8.72 -6.60 10.71
N ARG A 144 9.84 -7.29 10.82
CA ARG A 144 10.20 -8.06 12.02
C ARG A 144 11.23 -7.32 12.83
N GLY A 145 11.16 -7.41 14.16
CA GLY A 145 12.15 -6.85 15.07
C GLY A 145 12.24 -7.66 16.37
N ALA A 146 13.31 -7.48 17.14
CA ALA A 146 13.49 -8.10 18.46
C ALA A 146 12.44 -7.65 19.51
N GLY A 147 11.59 -6.69 19.15
CA GLY A 147 10.45 -6.22 19.93
C GLY A 147 9.58 -5.29 19.08
N GLU A 148 8.36 -5.02 19.53
CA GLU A 148 7.38 -4.22 18.79
C GLU A 148 7.93 -2.87 18.33
N LYS A 149 8.61 -2.14 19.21
CA LYS A 149 9.22 -0.84 18.87
C LYS A 149 10.23 -0.94 17.73
N GLN A 150 11.07 -1.99 17.73
CA GLN A 150 12.03 -2.20 16.65
C GLN A 150 11.33 -2.60 15.34
N ALA A 151 10.30 -3.45 15.42
CA ALA A 151 9.49 -3.85 14.28
C ALA A 151 8.79 -2.63 13.65
N GLN A 152 8.19 -1.75 14.47
CA GLN A 152 7.55 -0.51 14.03
C GLN A 152 8.53 0.48 13.36
N VAL A 153 9.75 0.62 13.90
CA VAL A 153 10.79 1.45 13.27
C VAL A 153 11.18 0.88 11.90
N ARG A 154 11.40 -0.43 11.81
CA ARG A 154 11.71 -1.11 10.54
C ARG A 154 10.56 -1.00 9.55
N TRP A 155 9.31 -1.12 10.01
CA TRP A 155 8.11 -0.91 9.20
C TRP A 155 8.07 0.51 8.63
N SER A 156 8.34 1.54 9.44
CA SER A 156 8.36 2.92 8.97
C SER A 156 9.43 3.16 7.89
N LEU A 157 10.60 2.53 8.02
CA LEU A 157 11.64 2.55 6.98
C LEU A 157 11.21 1.80 5.72
N GLY A 158 10.56 0.64 5.88
CA GLY A 158 10.00 -0.14 4.78
C GLY A 158 8.95 0.67 4.00
N LEU A 159 8.08 1.39 4.71
CA LEU A 159 7.04 2.20 4.12
C LEU A 159 7.64 3.37 3.30
N ALA A 160 8.68 4.03 3.83
CA ALA A 160 9.41 5.04 3.09
C ALA A 160 10.04 4.49 1.79
N ARG A 161 10.60 3.28 1.82
CA ARG A 161 11.16 2.61 0.63
C ARG A 161 10.09 2.32 -0.41
N VAL A 162 8.96 1.76 0.01
CA VAL A 162 7.79 1.52 -0.85
C VAL A 162 7.32 2.83 -1.47
N GLN A 163 7.27 3.92 -0.69
CA GLN A 163 6.88 5.24 -1.19
C GLN A 163 7.80 5.70 -2.32
N GLN A 164 9.11 5.60 -2.13
CA GLN A 164 10.08 6.02 -3.16
C GLN A 164 9.94 5.19 -4.43
N ALA A 165 9.75 3.87 -4.31
CA ALA A 165 9.54 3.00 -5.46
C ALA A 165 8.24 3.35 -6.21
N LEU A 166 7.13 3.58 -5.49
CA LEU A 166 5.87 4.03 -6.10
C LEU A 166 6.01 5.39 -6.77
N LEU A 167 6.65 6.38 -6.11
CA LEU A 167 6.88 7.70 -6.70
C LEU A 167 7.79 7.64 -7.94
N PHE A 168 8.74 6.71 -7.98
CA PHE A 168 9.54 6.45 -9.19
C PHE A 168 8.65 5.91 -10.32
N LEU A 169 7.81 4.92 -10.05
CA LEU A 169 6.86 4.37 -11.03
C LEU A 169 5.82 5.41 -11.46
N ALA A 170 5.36 6.28 -10.55
CA ALA A 170 4.45 7.37 -10.86
C ALA A 170 5.01 8.30 -11.94
N ARG A 171 6.30 8.62 -11.88
CA ARG A 171 6.98 9.43 -12.90
C ARG A 171 7.00 8.72 -14.25
N ALA A 172 7.32 7.42 -14.27
CA ALA A 172 7.33 6.62 -15.50
C ALA A 172 5.93 6.50 -16.13
N ILE A 173 4.89 6.29 -15.31
CA ILE A 173 3.49 6.23 -15.77
C ILE A 173 3.07 7.55 -16.41
N ARG A 174 3.52 8.69 -15.86
CA ARG A 174 3.21 10.01 -16.42
C ARG A 174 3.94 10.31 -17.72
N GLN A 175 5.16 9.83 -17.90
CA GLN A 175 5.95 10.06 -19.12
C GLN A 175 5.45 9.26 -20.33
N ASN A 176 4.70 8.19 -20.09
CA ASN A 176 4.06 7.36 -21.11
C ASN A 176 2.58 7.75 -21.35
N ARG A 177 2.16 8.95 -20.93
CA ARG A 177 0.88 9.60 -21.29
C ARG A 177 1.11 10.60 -22.40
#